data_AF-A0A7W5G916-F1
#
_entry.id   AF-A0A7W5G916-F1
#
_cell.length_a   1.000
_cell.length_b   1.000
_cell.length_c   1.000
_cell.angle_alpha   90.00
_cell.angle_beta   90.00
_cell.angle_gamma   90.00
#
_symmetry.space_group_name_H-M   'P 1'
#
loop_
_entity.id
_entity.type
_entity.pdbx_description
1 polymer ?
#
loop_
_entity_poly.entity_id
_entity_poly.type
_entity_poly.pdbx_seq_one_letter_code
_entity_poly.pdbx_strand_id
1 'polypeptide(L)'
;MKVKAQVRLSLYERGIVEALSADHGYPASEARALVVEYIEIVRKLGGYENCTHYAQLLDLARRSEHSPAEWLERIQGIEKGELRDRGIGSEERQYLQTK
;
A
#
# COMPACT_ATOMS: atom_id res chain seq x y z
N MET A 1 29.61 -3.18 17.45
CA MET A 1 28.67 -2.14 17.00
C MET A 1 28.01 -2.61 15.71
N LYS A 2 26.73 -3.01 15.72
CA LYS A 2 26.02 -3.32 14.47
C LYS A 2 25.77 -1.99 13.76
N VAL A 3 26.50 -1.73 12.68
CA VAL A 3 26.21 -0.66 11.74
C VAL A 3 24.75 -0.87 11.33
N LYS A 4 23.83 -0.02 11.82
CA LYS A 4 22.44 -0.02 11.34
C LYS A 4 22.53 0.34 9.88
N ALA A 5 22.50 -0.67 9.00
CA ALA A 5 22.49 -0.47 7.57
C ALA A 5 21.34 0.50 7.27
N GLN A 6 21.69 1.74 6.91
CA GLN A 6 20.69 2.71 6.51
C GLN A 6 20.08 2.16 5.23
N VAL A 7 18.89 1.57 5.36
CA VAL A 7 18.14 1.07 4.22
C VAL A 7 18.00 2.23 3.23
N ARG A 8 18.65 2.08 2.07
CA ARG A 8 18.62 3.06 1.00
C ARG A 8 17.27 2.93 0.32
N LEU A 9 16.42 3.94 0.52
CA LEU A 9 15.15 4.07 -0.18
C LEU A 9 15.41 4.53 -1.62
N SER A 10 14.85 3.78 -2.56
CA SER A 10 14.68 4.14 -3.97
C SER A 10 13.77 5.37 -4.12
N LEU A 11 13.74 5.93 -5.33
CA LEU A 11 12.89 7.08 -5.66
C LEU A 11 11.40 6.79 -5.36
N TYR A 12 10.97 5.57 -5.65
CA TYR A 12 9.61 5.10 -5.40
C TYR A 12 9.27 5.05 -3.91
N GLU A 13 10.13 4.41 -3.12
CA GLU A 13 9.93 4.29 -1.67
C GLU A 13 9.99 5.69 -0.98
N ARG A 14 10.76 6.63 -1.52
CA ARG A 14 10.73 8.04 -1.06
C ARG A 14 9.40 8.72 -1.37
N GLY A 15 8.81 8.46 -2.54
CA GLY A 15 7.48 8.96 -2.87
C GLY A 15 6.40 8.49 -1.88
N ILE A 16 6.51 7.27 -1.36
CA ILE A 16 5.61 6.76 -0.31
C ILE A 16 5.82 7.52 1.01
N VAL A 17 7.07 7.81 1.38
CA VAL A 17 7.39 8.63 2.57
C VAL A 17 6.80 10.03 2.43
N GLU A 18 6.92 10.65 1.26
CA GLU A 18 6.36 11.98 1.00
C GLU A 18 4.83 11.97 1.06
N ALA A 19 4.18 10.96 0.48
CA ALA A 19 2.72 10.79 0.58
C ALA A 19 2.27 10.58 2.04
N LEU A 20 2.97 9.77 2.84
CA LEU A 20 2.67 9.61 4.27
C LEU A 20 2.78 10.93 5.03
N SER A 21 3.78 11.75 4.72
CA SER A 21 3.91 13.07 5.34
C SER A 21 2.85 14.06 4.86
N ALA A 22 2.51 14.06 3.57
CA ALA A 22 1.55 15.00 2.98
C ALA A 22 0.09 14.66 3.32
N ASP A 23 -0.31 13.40 3.15
CA ASP A 23 -1.69 12.95 3.31
C ASP A 23 -2.05 12.61 4.76
N HIS A 24 -1.09 12.11 5.55
CA HIS A 24 -1.34 11.62 6.91
C HIS A 24 -0.60 12.40 7.99
N GLY A 25 0.21 13.40 7.63
CA GLY A 25 0.87 14.30 8.58
C GLY A 25 2.02 13.67 9.37
N TYR A 26 2.54 12.51 8.96
CA TYR A 26 3.66 11.87 9.65
C TYR A 26 4.94 12.71 9.51
N PRO A 27 5.74 12.85 10.58
CA PRO A 27 7.06 13.45 10.45
C PRO A 27 7.96 12.54 9.59
N ALA A 28 8.83 13.15 8.77
CA ALA A 28 9.64 12.43 7.79
C ALA A 28 10.46 11.27 8.38
N SER A 29 10.89 11.38 9.64
CA SER A 29 11.58 10.32 10.36
C SER A 29 10.68 9.11 10.67
N GLU A 30 9.43 9.34 11.06
CA GLU A 30 8.46 8.27 11.35
C GLU A 30 7.91 7.65 10.07
N ALA A 31 7.57 8.47 9.07
CA ALA A 31 7.16 7.99 7.75
C ALA A 31 8.24 7.09 7.13
N ARG A 32 9.52 7.47 7.26
CA ARG A 32 10.64 6.63 6.85
C ARG A 32 10.74 5.34 7.66
N ALA A 33 10.56 5.40 8.98
CA ALA A 33 10.62 4.20 9.82
C ALA A 33 9.53 3.21 9.43
N LEU A 34 8.30 3.70 9.20
CA LEU A 34 7.17 2.91 8.75
C LEU A 34 7.45 2.29 7.37
N VAL A 35 7.90 3.07 6.39
CA VAL A 35 8.22 2.54 5.05
C VAL A 35 9.34 1.49 5.11
N VAL A 36 10.34 1.66 5.97
CA VAL A 36 11.42 0.67 6.15
C VAL A 36 10.91 -0.60 6.82
N GLU A 37 10.03 -0.50 7.81
CA GLU A 37 9.44 -1.66 8.51
C GLU A 37 8.59 -2.53 7.58
N TYR A 38 7.88 -1.92 6.64
CA TYR A 38 7.00 -2.60 5.68
C TYR A 38 7.61 -2.69 4.27
N ILE A 39 8.90 -2.38 4.11
CA ILE A 39 9.56 -2.30 2.80
C ILE A 39 9.54 -3.63 2.04
N GLU A 40 9.63 -4.74 2.79
CA GLU A 40 9.55 -6.08 2.22
C GLU A 40 8.17 -6.36 1.62
N ILE A 41 7.12 -5.76 2.17
CA ILE A 41 5.75 -5.88 1.66
C ILE A 41 5.60 -5.09 0.37
N VAL A 42 6.05 -3.83 0.36
CA VAL A 42 6.03 -2.97 -0.84
C VAL A 42 6.78 -3.65 -1.99
N ARG A 43 7.93 -4.25 -1.69
CA ARG A 43 8.74 -5.00 -2.69
C ARG A 43 8.10 -6.32 -3.13
N LYS A 44 7.40 -7.02 -2.23
CA LYS A 44 6.70 -8.28 -2.54
C LYS A 44 5.44 -8.08 -3.35
N LEU A 45 4.71 -7.00 -3.10
CA LEU A 45 3.52 -6.65 -3.86
C LEU A 45 3.90 -6.23 -5.28
N GLY A 46 5.09 -5.63 -5.46
CA GLY A 46 5.77 -5.56 -6.76
C GLY A 46 5.00 -4.82 -7.87
N GLY A 47 3.86 -4.21 -7.54
CA GLY A 47 2.98 -3.52 -8.46
C GLY A 47 3.35 -2.05 -8.54
N TYR A 48 3.36 -1.52 -9.77
CA TYR A 48 3.37 -0.10 -10.11
C TYR A 48 2.08 0.62 -9.65
N GLU A 49 1.70 0.41 -8.39
CA GLU A 49 0.58 1.07 -7.75
C GLU A 49 1.02 2.45 -7.22
N ASN A 50 0.06 3.33 -7.00
CA ASN A 50 0.34 4.72 -6.67
C ASN A 50 0.99 4.84 -5.28
N CYS A 51 1.98 5.72 -5.12
CA CYS A 51 2.65 5.94 -3.83
C CYS A 51 1.66 6.29 -2.71
N THR A 52 0.61 7.04 -3.05
CA THR A 52 -0.49 7.40 -2.16
C THR A 52 -1.31 6.20 -1.69
N HIS A 53 -1.52 5.19 -2.56
CA HIS A 53 -2.24 3.98 -2.17
C HIS A 53 -1.45 3.19 -1.10
N TYR A 54 -0.15 3.00 -1.33
CA TYR A 54 0.71 2.38 -0.33
C TYR A 54 0.80 3.20 0.96
N ALA A 55 0.82 4.53 0.89
CA ALA A 55 0.78 5.37 2.09
C ALA A 55 -0.49 5.11 2.93
N GLN A 56 -1.65 5.02 2.30
CA GLN A 56 -2.92 4.70 2.98
C GLN A 56 -2.90 3.31 3.61
N LEU A 57 -2.36 2.32 2.91
CA LEU A 57 -2.23 0.95 3.42
C LEU A 57 -1.29 0.89 4.63
N LEU A 58 -0.16 1.59 4.58
CA LEU A 58 0.78 1.66 5.70
C LEU A 58 0.18 2.38 6.91
N ASP A 59 -0.57 3.47 6.70
CA ASP A 59 -1.31 4.14 7.77
C ASP A 59 -2.37 3.21 8.39
N LEU A 60 -3.10 2.46 7.56
CA LEU A 60 -4.09 1.48 8.03
C LEU A 60 -3.44 0.35 8.83
N ALA A 61 -2.29 -0.18 8.37
CA ALA A 61 -1.51 -1.18 9.10
C ALA A 61 -1.12 -0.67 10.47
N ARG A 62 -0.60 0.57 10.53
CA ARG A 62 -0.15 1.23 11.75
C ARG A 62 -1.28 1.45 12.75
N ARG A 63 -2.45 1.90 12.28
CA ARG A 63 -3.66 2.10 13.11
C ARG A 63 -4.26 0.80 13.61
N SER A 64 -4.11 -0.27 12.85
CA SER A 64 -4.62 -1.59 13.21
C SER A 64 -3.63 -2.41 14.05
N GLU A 65 -2.46 -1.83 14.36
CA GLU A 65 -1.37 -2.47 15.12
C GLU A 65 -0.94 -3.84 14.57
N HIS A 66 -1.07 -4.03 13.25
CA HIS A 66 -0.73 -5.30 12.62
C HIS A 66 0.78 -5.41 12.38
N SER A 67 1.34 -6.59 12.63
CA SER A 67 2.73 -6.87 12.28
C SER A 67 2.92 -6.89 10.76
N PRO A 68 4.11 -6.59 10.21
CA PRO A 68 4.36 -6.66 8.77
C PRO A 68 4.01 -8.00 8.12
N ALA A 69 4.22 -9.12 8.84
CA ALA A 69 3.83 -10.45 8.37
C ALA A 69 2.30 -10.60 8.22
N GLU A 70 1.55 -10.18 9.23
CA GLU A 70 0.07 -10.23 9.24
C GLU A 70 -0.50 -9.27 8.19
N TRP A 71 0.11 -8.09 8.05
CA TRP A 71 -0.28 -7.11 7.06
C TRP A 71 -0.07 -7.62 5.64
N LEU A 72 1.02 -8.35 5.37
CA LEU A 72 1.30 -8.95 4.05
C LEU A 72 0.22 -9.96 3.62
N GLU A 73 -0.26 -10.79 4.55
CA GLU A 73 -1.33 -11.75 4.25
C GLU A 73 -2.66 -11.04 3.99
N ARG A 74 -2.93 -9.97 4.75
CA ARG A 74 -4.18 -9.22 4.66
C ARG A 74 -4.24 -8.34 3.41
N ILE A 75 -3.17 -7.63 3.10
CA ILE A 75 -3.08 -6.75 1.92
C ILE A 75 -3.20 -7.53 0.61
N GLN A 76 -2.66 -8.75 0.53
CA GLN A 76 -2.89 -9.61 -0.64
C GLN A 76 -4.37 -9.99 -0.82
N GLY A 77 -5.11 -10.10 0.29
CA GLY A 77 -6.57 -10.30 0.28
C GLY A 77 -7.33 -9.03 -0.14
N ILE A 78 -6.89 -7.86 0.33
CA ILE A 78 -7.46 -6.56 -0.05
C ILE A 78 -7.19 -6.28 -1.53
N GLU A 79 -5.97 -6.45 -2.02
CA GLU A 79 -5.60 -6.26 -3.43
C GLU A 79 -6.41 -7.18 -4.35
N LYS A 80 -6.55 -8.47 -3.99
CA LYS A 80 -7.42 -9.41 -4.73
C LYS A 80 -8.90 -9.06 -4.62
N GLY A 81 -9.32 -8.45 -3.51
CA GLY A 81 -10.69 -7.99 -3.26
C GLY A 81 -11.02 -6.72 -4.05
N GLU A 82 -10.14 -5.72 -4.05
CA GLU A 82 -10.26 -4.47 -4.81
C GLU A 82 -10.10 -4.70 -6.32
N LEU A 83 -9.26 -5.65 -6.77
CA LEU A 83 -9.26 -6.09 -8.18
C LEU A 83 -10.60 -6.71 -8.58
N ARG A 84 -11.30 -7.33 -7.63
CA ARG A 84 -12.66 -7.86 -7.82
C ARG A 84 -13.71 -6.74 -7.80
N ASP A 85 -13.52 -5.71 -6.97
CA ASP A 85 -14.44 -4.57 -6.86
C ASP A 85 -14.30 -3.60 -8.05
N ARG A 86 -13.10 -3.50 -8.63
CA ARG A 86 -12.81 -2.72 -9.84
C ARG A 86 -12.91 -3.54 -11.14
N GLY A 87 -13.30 -4.80 -11.07
CA GLY A 87 -13.43 -5.73 -12.20
C GLY A 87 -14.88 -6.00 -12.61
N ILE A 88 -15.38 -5.18 -13.55
CA ILE A 88 -16.55 -5.44 -14.43
C ILE A 88 -17.91 -5.53 -13.72
N GLY A 89 -18.43 -4.37 -13.30
CA GLY A 89 -19.87 -4.13 -13.17
C GLY A 89 -20.45 -3.29 -14.31
N SER A 90 -19.67 -3.04 -15.37
CA SER A 90 -20.13 -2.29 -16.55
C SER A 90 -20.59 -3.27 -17.62
N GLU A 91 -21.90 -3.32 -17.80
CA GLU A 91 -22.57 -3.71 -19.05
C GLU A 91 -22.57 -5.20 -19.45
N GLU A 92 -23.38 -6.03 -18.79
CA GLU A 92 -24.01 -7.16 -19.52
C GLU A 92 -25.38 -7.60 -18.95
N ARG A 93 -26.23 -6.65 -18.53
CA ARG A 93 -27.64 -6.96 -18.17
C ARG A 93 -28.67 -6.00 -18.75
N GLN A 94 -28.35 -5.32 -19.85
CA GLN A 94 -29.30 -4.50 -20.61
C GLN A 94 -29.43 -4.94 -22.07
N TYR A 95 -29.55 -6.25 -22.29
CA TYR A 95 -30.22 -6.78 -23.49
C TYR A 95 -31.38 -7.68 -23.09
N LEU A 96 -32.29 -7.11 -22.29
CA LEU A 96 -33.68 -7.54 -22.28
C LEU A 96 -34.50 -6.39 -22.84
N GLN A 97 -35.20 -6.71 -23.92
CA GLN A 97 -36.53 -6.17 -24.23
C GLN A 97 -36.60 -4.85 -25.01
N THR A 98 -36.36 -4.94 -26.32
CA THR A 98 -37.13 -4.25 -27.39
C THR A 98 -36.57 -4.79 -28.72
N LYS A 99 -37.30 -5.44 -29.61
CA LYS A 99 -38.71 -5.45 -30.01
C LYS A 99 -39.11 -6.85 -30.47
#